data_AF-A0A8J5N153-F1
#
_entry.id   AF-A0A8J5N153-F1
#
_cell.length_a   1.000
_cell.length_b   1.000
_cell.length_c   1.000
_cell.angle_alpha   90.00
_cell.angle_beta   90.00
_cell.angle_gamma   90.00
#
_symmetry.space_group_name_H-M   'P 1'
#
loop_
_entity.id
_entity.type
_entity.pdbx_description
1 polymer ?
#
loop_
_entity_poly.entity_id
_entity_poly.type
_entity_poly.pdbx_seq_one_letter_code
_entity_poly.pdbx_strand_id
1 'polypeptide(L)'
;MAEAVAKDFLPPPVKKMRTDDCSNAVDSTTDKNCDQVELFSSFEDFEFIRILNNSEEHKSVAVEGRLQGREGTAVVMLQKLPFNSDKLQEIFTGNTSLKNIFQNDIYYNKTALLPCELNEVRANIVYPAEEKHILRFEKQPSSFIIETPELYKDVTRPFIESSSFSKQWIYNILEHKKEAERIVFEDTDPDLGFILLPDLKWTGEQMEDLYLQAIVHRRDITCLRDLRGCHIPLLKNIHEKGTTAIKEKYGVPAHKQRVYLHYQPSFYHLHVHFTAISFEAPGTWVGKAHLLSSVITNLEICGDYYERAVLPFSVKDNHPLRAKFEEKGYFSV
;
A
#
# COMPACT_ATOMS: atom_id res chain seq x y z
N MET A 1 49.08 20.81 -12.26
CA MET A 1 48.29 21.38 -13.36
C MET A 1 47.48 20.27 -14.00
N ALA A 2 46.18 20.22 -13.68
CA ALA A 2 45.11 19.69 -14.52
C ALA A 2 43.83 19.75 -13.66
N GLU A 3 43.06 20.82 -13.87
CA GLU A 3 41.71 21.00 -13.36
C GLU A 3 40.79 19.94 -13.98
N ALA A 4 39.97 19.28 -13.16
CA ALA A 4 38.87 18.45 -13.62
C ALA A 4 37.55 19.12 -13.19
N VAL A 5 36.80 19.51 -14.21
CA VAL A 5 35.57 20.30 -14.19
C VAL A 5 34.46 19.57 -13.43
N ALA A 6 33.93 20.20 -12.39
CA ALA A 6 32.68 19.81 -11.76
C ALA A 6 31.52 20.03 -12.76
N LYS A 7 30.80 18.96 -13.10
CA LYS A 7 29.51 19.05 -13.79
C LYS A 7 28.41 19.14 -12.74
N ASP A 8 27.70 20.26 -12.74
CA ASP A 8 26.47 20.48 -11.99
C ASP A 8 25.43 19.40 -12.33
N PHE A 9 25.09 18.57 -11.35
CA PHE A 9 23.94 17.68 -11.40
C PHE A 9 22.71 18.47 -10.97
N LEU A 10 21.86 18.83 -11.94
CA LEU A 10 20.52 19.33 -11.67
C LEU A 10 19.65 18.18 -11.13
N PRO A 11 18.86 18.40 -10.06
CA PRO A 11 17.94 17.39 -9.56
C PRO A 11 16.82 17.14 -10.59
N PRO A 12 16.37 15.88 -10.76
CA PRO A 12 15.26 15.56 -11.64
C PRO A 12 13.94 16.16 -11.10
N PRO A 13 12.95 16.41 -11.98
CA PRO A 13 11.70 17.05 -11.59
C PRO A 13 10.87 16.15 -10.66
N VAL A 14 10.44 16.73 -9.55
CA VAL A 14 9.59 16.11 -8.52
C VAL A 14 8.28 15.62 -9.16
N LYS A 15 8.10 14.30 -9.25
CA LYS A 15 6.82 13.69 -9.64
C LYS A 15 5.98 13.45 -8.37
N LYS A 16 4.78 14.04 -8.35
CA LYS A 16 3.77 13.86 -7.29
C LYS A 16 3.51 12.37 -7.03
N MET A 17 3.59 11.99 -5.76
CA MET A 17 3.22 10.68 -5.22
C MET A 17 1.77 10.34 -5.58
N ARG A 18 1.56 9.21 -6.26
CA ARG A 18 0.25 8.73 -6.70
C ARG A 18 -0.25 7.72 -5.66
N THR A 19 -1.36 8.03 -4.99
CA THR A 19 -2.07 7.07 -4.12
C THR A 19 -3.02 6.25 -4.98
N ASP A 20 -3.08 4.95 -4.69
CA ASP A 20 -3.67 3.82 -5.44
C ASP A 20 -4.97 4.12 -6.22
N ASP A 21 -4.91 3.87 -7.55
CA ASP A 21 -5.80 3.01 -8.35
C ASP A 21 -5.72 3.40 -9.84
N CYS A 22 -5.36 2.43 -10.67
CA CYS A 22 -5.31 2.59 -12.12
C CYS A 22 -6.72 2.69 -12.71
N SER A 23 -7.21 3.89 -12.97
CA SER A 23 -8.14 4.14 -14.07
C SER A 23 -8.01 5.57 -14.63
N ASN A 24 -7.67 5.61 -15.92
CA ASN A 24 -7.81 6.62 -16.96
C ASN A 24 -7.51 8.11 -16.69
N ALA A 25 -6.62 8.63 -17.54
CA ALA A 25 -6.28 10.04 -17.73
C ALA A 25 -7.46 10.85 -18.25
N VAL A 26 -7.62 12.10 -17.77
CA VAL A 26 -8.43 13.13 -18.43
C VAL A 26 -7.75 14.50 -18.31
N ASP A 27 -7.90 15.24 -19.40
CA ASP A 27 -7.28 16.48 -19.87
C ASP A 27 -7.14 17.66 -18.91
N SER A 28 -6.09 18.42 -19.19
CA SER A 28 -5.90 19.81 -18.80
C SER A 28 -6.82 20.73 -19.60
N THR A 29 -7.86 21.27 -18.95
CA THR A 29 -8.52 22.50 -19.43
C THR A 29 -8.24 23.63 -18.46
N THR A 30 -7.66 24.69 -19.03
CA THR A 30 -7.34 25.98 -18.46
C THR A 30 -8.58 26.68 -17.94
N ASP A 31 -8.59 27.07 -16.65
CA ASP A 31 -9.62 27.95 -16.12
C ASP A 31 -9.13 29.40 -16.00
N LYS A 32 -9.95 30.27 -16.60
CA LYS A 32 -9.81 31.74 -16.63
C LYS A 32 -10.41 32.34 -15.35
N ASN A 33 -9.81 33.45 -14.93
CA ASN A 33 -10.24 34.38 -13.87
C ASN A 33 -11.76 34.42 -13.62
N CYS A 34 -12.13 34.10 -12.38
CA CYS A 34 -13.36 34.54 -11.72
C CYS A 34 -12.97 35.01 -10.32
N ASP A 35 -13.48 36.16 -9.87
CA ASP A 35 -13.24 36.75 -8.55
C ASP A 35 -13.41 35.72 -7.44
N GLN A 36 -12.30 35.23 -6.87
CA GLN A 36 -12.34 34.18 -5.86
C GLN A 36 -12.54 34.79 -4.48
N VAL A 37 -13.78 34.78 -3.99
CA VAL A 37 -14.01 34.66 -2.55
C VAL A 37 -13.20 33.44 -2.10
N GLU A 38 -12.26 33.61 -1.17
CA GLU A 38 -11.46 32.51 -0.62
C GLU A 38 -12.42 31.45 -0.04
N LEU A 39 -12.69 30.44 -0.84
CA LEU A 39 -13.54 29.33 -0.46
C LEU A 39 -12.81 28.56 0.65
N PHE A 40 -13.53 28.21 1.72
CA PHE A 40 -12.96 27.50 2.89
C PHE A 40 -11.94 28.28 3.73
N SER A 41 -12.09 29.60 3.86
CA SER A 41 -11.36 30.38 4.88
C SER A 41 -11.79 30.01 6.32
N SER A 42 -13.01 29.48 6.49
CA SER A 42 -13.52 28.90 7.74
C SER A 42 -14.47 27.72 7.43
N PHE A 43 -14.87 26.99 8.48
CA PHE A 43 -15.92 25.95 8.40
C PHE A 43 -17.28 26.45 8.91
N GLU A 44 -17.49 27.77 9.07
CA GLU A 44 -18.74 28.32 9.60
C GLU A 44 -19.95 27.96 8.72
N ASP A 45 -19.76 27.97 7.40
CA ASP A 45 -20.79 27.63 6.41
C ASP A 45 -20.86 26.13 6.09
N PHE A 46 -20.06 25.29 6.76
CA PHE A 46 -19.99 23.86 6.47
C PHE A 46 -21.06 23.08 7.24
N GLU A 47 -21.97 22.45 6.50
CA GLU A 47 -22.96 21.52 7.03
C GLU A 47 -22.42 20.08 6.99
N PHE A 48 -22.15 19.51 8.16
CA PHE A 48 -21.73 18.13 8.30
C PHE A 48 -22.88 17.16 7.97
N ILE A 49 -22.60 16.14 7.15
CA ILE A 49 -23.56 15.07 6.82
C ILE A 49 -23.20 13.78 7.55
N ARG A 50 -22.01 13.23 7.30
CA ARG A 50 -21.56 11.96 7.90
C ARG A 50 -20.04 11.82 7.94
N ILE A 51 -19.57 10.92 8.80
CA ILE A 51 -18.16 10.48 8.80
C ILE A 51 -17.98 9.45 7.70
N LEU A 52 -17.00 9.67 6.83
CA LEU A 52 -16.57 8.71 5.80
C LEU A 52 -15.52 7.76 6.38
N ASN A 53 -14.56 8.28 7.13
CA ASN A 53 -13.51 7.48 7.79
C ASN A 53 -13.02 8.17 9.06
N ASN A 54 -12.74 7.38 10.09
CA ASN A 54 -12.04 7.82 11.29
C ASN A 54 -10.88 6.85 11.56
N SER A 55 -9.65 7.31 11.36
CA SER A 55 -8.43 6.54 11.53
C SER A 55 -7.71 6.96 12.80
N GLU A 56 -7.83 6.12 13.84
CA GLU A 56 -7.06 6.28 15.07
C GLU A 56 -5.56 6.08 14.84
N GLU A 57 -5.17 5.25 13.88
CA GLU A 57 -3.77 4.98 13.55
C GLU A 57 -3.10 6.22 12.94
N HIS A 58 -3.72 6.79 11.90
CA HIS A 58 -3.20 7.96 11.19
C HIS A 58 -3.62 9.29 11.81
N LYS A 59 -4.36 9.25 12.93
CA LYS A 59 -4.88 10.41 13.67
C LYS A 59 -5.64 11.37 12.72
N SER A 60 -6.52 10.81 11.89
CA SER A 60 -7.25 11.55 10.86
C SER A 60 -8.73 11.20 10.82
N VAL A 61 -9.53 12.13 10.32
CA VAL A 61 -10.97 11.97 10.07
C VAL A 61 -11.32 12.55 8.70
N ALA A 62 -12.12 11.84 7.92
CA ALA A 62 -12.70 12.31 6.68
C ALA A 62 -14.22 12.36 6.81
N VAL A 63 -14.83 13.46 6.38
CA VAL A 63 -16.27 13.71 6.50
C VAL A 63 -16.85 14.17 5.16
N GLU A 64 -18.11 13.85 4.96
CA GLU A 64 -18.95 14.37 3.89
C GLU A 64 -19.79 15.53 4.45
N GLY A 65 -19.94 16.59 3.66
CA GLY A 65 -20.77 17.73 4.02
C GLY A 65 -21.21 18.56 2.81
N ARG A 66 -21.85 19.69 3.09
CA ARG A 66 -22.30 20.70 2.12
C ARG A 66 -21.88 22.08 2.58
N LEU A 67 -21.88 23.04 1.66
CA LEU A 67 -21.70 24.45 1.99
C LEU A 67 -23.04 25.17 1.91
N GLN A 68 -23.37 25.95 2.93
CA GLN A 68 -24.60 26.75 2.94
C GLN A 68 -24.64 27.69 1.73
N GLY A 69 -25.78 27.75 1.05
CA GLY A 69 -25.99 28.61 -0.12
C GLY A 69 -25.23 28.20 -1.39
N ARG A 70 -24.59 27.01 -1.42
CA ARG A 70 -23.90 26.50 -2.61
C ARG A 70 -24.33 25.07 -2.93
N GLU A 71 -24.35 24.74 -4.22
CA GLU A 71 -24.63 23.38 -4.66
C GLU A 71 -23.37 22.49 -4.65
N GLY A 72 -23.57 21.19 -4.48
CA GLY A 72 -22.50 20.19 -4.51
C GLY A 72 -22.08 19.69 -3.13
N THR A 73 -21.44 18.51 -3.14
CA THR A 73 -20.92 17.86 -1.94
C THR A 73 -19.49 18.30 -1.68
N ALA A 74 -19.10 18.44 -0.41
CA ALA A 74 -17.72 18.64 0.02
C ALA A 74 -17.22 17.42 0.78
N VAL A 75 -15.99 17.01 0.52
CA VAL A 75 -15.27 16.04 1.36
C VAL A 75 -14.13 16.76 2.05
N VAL A 76 -14.09 16.70 3.38
CA VAL A 76 -13.06 17.33 4.21
C VAL A 76 -12.34 16.25 4.99
N MET A 77 -11.01 16.21 4.88
CA MET A 77 -10.17 15.34 5.69
C MET A 77 -9.24 16.18 6.58
N LEU A 78 -9.34 15.99 7.88
CA LEU A 78 -8.46 16.57 8.89
C LEU A 78 -7.48 15.51 9.39
N GLN A 79 -6.21 15.87 9.53
CA GLN A 79 -5.17 14.97 10.04
C GLN A 79 -4.23 15.71 10.99
N LYS A 80 -3.94 15.11 12.14
CA LYS A 80 -2.92 15.62 13.07
C LYS A 80 -1.55 15.61 12.38
N LEU A 81 -0.79 16.68 12.57
CA LEU A 81 0.58 16.76 12.08
C LEU A 81 1.51 15.92 12.98
N PRO A 82 2.60 15.35 12.43
CA PRO A 82 3.66 14.78 13.23
C PRO A 82 4.31 15.88 14.09
N PHE A 83 4.93 15.49 15.21
CA PHE A 83 5.67 16.42 16.04
C PHE A 83 6.83 17.05 15.26
N ASN A 84 6.96 18.37 15.36
CA ASN A 84 8.12 19.09 14.85
C ASN A 84 9.25 18.97 15.88
N SER A 85 10.36 18.33 15.48
CA SER A 85 11.55 18.14 16.32
C SER A 85 12.10 19.45 16.88
N ASP A 86 11.99 20.53 16.13
CA ASP A 86 12.57 21.83 16.48
C ASP A 86 11.75 22.56 17.53
N LYS A 87 10.47 22.19 17.69
CA LYS A 87 9.54 22.78 18.68
C LYS A 87 9.35 21.90 19.93
N LEU A 88 10.10 20.81 20.07
CA LEU A 88 9.95 19.91 21.22
C LEU A 88 10.23 20.60 22.55
N GLN A 89 11.17 21.54 22.59
CA GLN A 89 11.47 22.28 23.82
C GLN A 89 10.25 23.07 24.29
N GLU A 90 9.52 23.74 23.39
CA GLU A 90 8.29 24.46 23.71
C GLU A 90 7.21 23.53 24.28
N ILE A 91 7.15 22.28 23.81
CA ILE A 91 6.23 21.26 24.33
C ILE A 91 6.60 20.86 25.76
N PHE A 92 7.88 20.56 26.02
CA PHE A 92 8.32 19.99 27.30
C PHE A 92 8.58 21.02 28.40
N THR A 93 8.84 22.28 28.04
CA THR A 93 9.13 23.36 28.99
C THR A 93 8.15 24.53 28.93
N GLY A 94 7.20 24.53 28.00
CA GLY A 94 6.17 25.55 27.88
C GLY A 94 4.95 25.30 28.77
N ASN A 95 3.83 25.95 28.43
CA ASN A 95 2.56 25.86 29.16
C ASN A 95 1.77 24.58 28.86
N THR A 96 2.45 23.44 28.84
CA THR A 96 1.81 22.13 28.67
C THR A 96 1.23 21.66 30.00
N SER A 97 -0.09 21.44 30.04
CA SER A 97 -0.74 20.87 31.22
C SER A 97 -0.97 19.37 31.06
N LEU A 98 -0.66 18.62 32.11
CA LEU A 98 -0.79 17.17 32.12
C LEU A 98 -1.93 16.74 33.05
N LYS A 99 -2.86 15.93 32.53
CA LYS A 99 -3.91 15.28 33.32
C LYS A 99 -3.59 13.80 33.44
N ASN A 100 -3.55 13.30 34.67
CA ASN A 100 -3.26 11.89 34.93
C ASN A 100 -4.42 10.99 34.48
N ILE A 101 -4.10 9.93 33.74
CA ILE A 101 -5.04 8.85 33.42
C ILE A 101 -4.77 7.65 34.35
N PHE A 102 -3.52 7.24 34.43
CA PHE A 102 -3.10 6.05 35.17
C PHE A 102 -1.67 6.18 35.66
N GLN A 103 -1.35 5.56 36.79
CA GLN A 103 0.01 5.46 37.30
C GLN A 103 0.22 4.08 37.92
N ASN A 104 1.35 3.46 37.59
CA ASN A 104 1.85 2.27 38.26
C ASN A 104 3.37 2.38 38.44
N ASP A 105 3.81 2.50 39.69
CA ASP A 105 5.21 2.72 40.06
C ASP A 105 5.83 3.89 39.28
N ILE A 106 6.83 3.63 38.43
CA ILE A 106 7.51 4.62 37.59
C ILE A 106 6.80 4.91 36.26
N TYR A 107 5.72 4.20 35.93
CA TYR A 107 4.98 4.35 34.67
C TYR A 107 3.77 5.27 34.86
N TYR A 108 3.80 6.41 34.18
CA TYR A 108 2.72 7.40 34.18
C TYR A 108 2.07 7.46 32.80
N ASN A 109 0.75 7.32 32.74
CA ASN A 109 -0.05 7.58 31.55
C ASN A 109 -0.84 8.86 31.79
N LYS A 110 -0.59 9.89 30.97
CA LYS A 110 -1.20 11.23 31.11
C LYS A 110 -1.65 11.73 29.74
N THR A 111 -2.70 12.55 29.70
CA THR A 111 -3.01 13.39 28.53
C THR A 111 -2.31 14.74 28.67
N ALA A 112 -1.84 15.30 27.57
CA ALA A 112 -1.22 16.63 27.52
C ALA A 112 -2.11 17.61 26.74
N LEU A 113 -2.34 18.79 27.30
CA LEU A 113 -2.88 19.94 26.55
C LEU A 113 -1.70 20.84 26.17
N LEU A 114 -1.41 20.87 24.87
CA LEU A 114 -0.34 21.67 24.29
C LEU A 114 -0.80 23.11 24.04
N PRO A 115 0.14 24.07 23.97
CA PRO A 115 -0.13 25.43 23.47
C PRO A 115 -0.84 25.42 22.10
N CYS A 116 -1.71 26.40 21.86
CA CYS A 116 -2.61 26.42 20.70
C CYS A 116 -1.87 26.48 19.36
N GLU A 117 -0.77 27.21 19.33
CA GLU A 117 0.17 27.38 18.22
C GLU A 117 0.86 26.08 17.79
N LEU A 118 0.80 25.02 18.60
CA LEU A 118 1.35 23.70 18.29
C LEU A 118 0.27 22.68 17.86
N ASN A 119 -1.00 23.10 17.83
CA ASN A 119 -2.14 22.21 17.56
C ASN A 119 -2.64 22.27 16.10
N GLU A 120 -1.82 22.77 15.18
CA GLU A 120 -2.13 22.79 13.75
C GLU A 120 -2.47 21.39 13.22
N VAL A 121 -3.45 21.34 12.32
CA VAL A 121 -3.89 20.12 11.64
C VAL A 121 -3.87 20.35 10.13
N ARG A 122 -3.54 19.32 9.38
CA ARG A 122 -3.66 19.35 7.92
C ARG A 122 -5.13 19.20 7.55
N ALA A 123 -5.64 20.12 6.74
CA ALA A 123 -6.96 20.01 6.11
C ALA A 123 -6.80 19.77 4.60
N ASN A 124 -7.43 18.71 4.09
CA ASN A 124 -7.57 18.46 2.65
C ASN A 124 -9.04 18.54 2.29
N ILE A 125 -9.39 19.35 1.30
CA ILE A 125 -10.77 19.62 0.93
C ILE A 125 -10.98 19.32 -0.54
N VAL A 126 -12.04 18.59 -0.86
CA VAL A 126 -12.48 18.32 -2.23
C VAL A 126 -13.89 18.89 -2.39
N TYR A 127 -14.05 19.85 -3.30
CA TYR A 127 -15.34 20.45 -3.62
C TYR A 127 -15.34 21.01 -5.06
N PRO A 128 -16.40 20.77 -5.85
CA PRO A 128 -17.47 19.81 -5.59
C PRO A 128 -16.95 18.36 -5.70
N ALA A 129 -17.34 17.51 -4.76
CA ALA A 129 -16.95 16.11 -4.69
C ALA A 129 -17.96 15.22 -5.43
N GLU A 130 -17.50 14.52 -6.47
CA GLU A 130 -18.20 13.38 -7.07
C GLU A 130 -18.16 12.10 -6.18
N GLU A 131 -19.04 11.15 -6.48
CA GLU A 131 -19.15 9.84 -5.80
C GLU A 131 -17.81 9.10 -5.68
N LYS A 132 -16.98 9.14 -6.73
CA LYS A 132 -15.64 8.51 -6.72
C LYS A 132 -14.72 9.08 -5.63
N HIS A 133 -14.88 10.35 -5.28
CA HIS A 133 -14.12 10.97 -4.20
C HIS A 133 -14.64 10.49 -2.85
N ILE A 134 -15.96 10.46 -2.66
CA ILE A 134 -16.61 9.97 -1.44
C ILE A 134 -16.14 8.53 -1.14
N LEU A 135 -16.28 7.64 -2.12
CA LEU A 135 -15.87 6.23 -2.01
C LEU A 135 -14.38 6.05 -1.67
N ARG A 136 -13.51 6.95 -2.14
CA ARG A 136 -12.07 6.94 -1.84
C ARG A 136 -11.78 7.28 -0.37
N PHE A 137 -12.53 8.20 0.21
CA PHE A 137 -12.36 8.61 1.60
C PHE A 137 -13.18 7.76 2.58
N GLU A 138 -14.16 7.01 2.09
CA GLU A 138 -15.01 6.13 2.91
C GLU A 138 -14.25 4.87 3.34
N LYS A 139 -14.24 4.61 4.65
CA LYS A 139 -13.63 3.41 5.24
C LYS A 139 -14.48 2.20 4.86
N GLN A 140 -13.95 1.39 3.97
CA GLN A 140 -14.61 0.15 3.59
C GLN A 140 -14.41 -0.90 4.69
N PRO A 141 -15.48 -1.48 5.25
CA PRO A 141 -15.35 -2.61 6.17
C PRO A 141 -14.69 -3.79 5.46
N SER A 142 -14.05 -4.64 6.25
CA SER A 142 -13.35 -5.82 5.74
C SER A 142 -13.70 -7.03 6.57
N SER A 143 -13.89 -8.14 5.89
CA SER A 143 -14.18 -9.44 6.45
C SER A 143 -12.94 -10.32 6.41
N PHE A 144 -12.79 -11.19 7.41
CA PHE A 144 -11.81 -12.28 7.35
C PHE A 144 -12.47 -13.54 6.80
N ILE A 145 -11.79 -14.19 5.86
CA ILE A 145 -12.16 -15.49 5.32
C ILE A 145 -11.07 -16.48 5.73
N ILE A 146 -11.49 -17.61 6.32
CA ILE A 146 -10.64 -18.74 6.66
C ILE A 146 -10.82 -19.76 5.55
N GLU A 147 -10.03 -19.62 4.48
CA GLU A 147 -10.24 -20.39 3.27
C GLU A 147 -9.60 -21.78 3.36
N THR A 148 -10.45 -22.81 3.32
CA THR A 148 -10.00 -24.21 3.18
C THR A 148 -9.67 -24.54 1.72
N PRO A 149 -8.95 -25.66 1.45
CA PRO A 149 -8.73 -26.13 0.09
C PRO A 149 -10.03 -26.29 -0.74
N GLU A 150 -11.11 -26.74 -0.11
CA GLU A 150 -12.42 -26.90 -0.73
C GLU A 150 -13.01 -25.55 -1.11
N LEU A 151 -12.95 -24.56 -0.21
CA LEU A 151 -13.41 -23.19 -0.49
C LEU A 151 -12.59 -22.54 -1.62
N TYR A 152 -11.28 -22.77 -1.65
CA TYR A 152 -10.45 -22.32 -2.78
C TYR A 152 -10.95 -22.92 -4.08
N LYS A 153 -11.14 -24.25 -4.11
CA LYS A 153 -11.57 -24.99 -5.30
C LYS A 153 -12.97 -24.58 -5.78
N ASP A 154 -13.89 -24.35 -4.86
CA ASP A 154 -15.32 -24.18 -5.17
C ASP A 154 -15.74 -22.71 -5.32
N VAL A 155 -14.93 -21.76 -4.84
CA VAL A 155 -15.25 -20.33 -4.80
C VAL A 155 -14.16 -19.49 -5.45
N THR A 156 -12.96 -19.50 -4.86
CA THR A 156 -11.88 -18.57 -5.25
C THR A 156 -11.30 -18.90 -6.61
N ARG A 157 -11.02 -20.16 -6.90
CA ARG A 157 -10.48 -20.59 -8.19
C ARG A 157 -11.45 -20.29 -9.34
N PRO A 158 -12.75 -20.64 -9.27
CA PRO A 158 -13.73 -20.21 -10.27
C PRO A 158 -13.81 -18.70 -10.42
N PHE A 159 -13.69 -17.93 -9.33
CA PHE A 159 -13.60 -16.47 -9.39
C PHE A 159 -12.37 -16.00 -10.18
N ILE A 160 -11.19 -16.57 -9.92
CA ILE A 160 -9.94 -16.23 -10.63
C ILE A 160 -10.07 -16.56 -12.13
N GLU A 161 -10.59 -17.74 -12.46
CA GLU A 161 -10.73 -18.23 -13.84
C GLU A 161 -11.78 -17.45 -14.64
N SER A 162 -12.86 -16.99 -13.98
CA SER A 162 -13.91 -16.18 -14.61
C SER A 162 -13.58 -14.69 -14.66
N SER A 163 -12.64 -14.21 -13.83
CA SER A 163 -12.27 -12.80 -13.80
C SER A 163 -11.36 -12.44 -14.96
N SER A 164 -11.76 -11.44 -15.76
CA SER A 164 -10.97 -10.92 -16.88
C SER A 164 -9.88 -9.93 -16.41
N PHE A 165 -9.03 -10.34 -15.46
CA PHE A 165 -7.89 -9.51 -15.06
C PHE A 165 -6.89 -9.42 -16.21
N SER A 166 -6.71 -8.22 -16.78
CA SER A 166 -5.71 -8.03 -17.82
C SER A 166 -4.30 -8.23 -17.27
N LYS A 167 -3.63 -9.29 -17.74
CA LYS A 167 -2.21 -9.55 -17.47
C LYS A 167 -1.28 -8.86 -18.47
N GLN A 168 -1.83 -8.07 -19.40
CA GLN A 168 -1.06 -7.52 -20.52
C GLN A 168 0.08 -6.60 -20.05
N TRP A 169 -0.14 -5.81 -18.99
CA TRP A 169 0.91 -4.95 -18.45
C TRP A 169 2.10 -5.76 -17.90
N ILE A 170 1.83 -6.93 -17.30
CA ILE A 170 2.85 -7.88 -16.83
C ILE A 170 3.64 -8.42 -18.01
N TYR A 171 2.94 -8.85 -19.06
CA TYR A 171 3.60 -9.37 -20.27
C TYR A 171 4.39 -8.29 -21.00
N ASN A 172 3.96 -7.03 -20.97
CA ASN A 172 4.74 -5.94 -21.51
C ASN A 172 6.07 -5.74 -20.77
N ILE A 173 6.13 -6.01 -19.46
CA ILE A 173 7.38 -6.00 -18.68
C ILE A 173 8.24 -7.21 -19.05
N LEU A 174 7.66 -8.42 -19.00
CA LEU A 174 8.38 -9.68 -19.29
C LEU A 174 8.91 -9.78 -20.73
N GLU A 175 8.31 -9.04 -21.66
CA GLU A 175 8.70 -8.96 -23.08
C GLU A 175 9.45 -7.66 -23.40
N HIS A 176 9.86 -6.90 -22.37
CA HIS A 176 10.62 -5.64 -22.47
C HIS A 176 9.96 -4.56 -23.34
N LYS A 177 8.65 -4.63 -23.56
CA LYS A 177 7.85 -3.64 -24.31
C LYS A 177 7.60 -2.37 -23.49
N LYS A 178 7.58 -2.48 -22.16
CA LYS A 178 7.40 -1.37 -21.20
C LYS A 178 8.25 -1.59 -19.96
N GLU A 179 8.69 -0.48 -19.35
CA GLU A 179 9.48 -0.44 -18.10
C GLU A 179 10.83 -1.17 -18.14
N ALA A 180 11.36 -1.48 -19.34
CA ALA A 180 12.64 -2.16 -19.49
C ALA A 180 13.79 -1.36 -18.84
N GLU A 181 13.72 -0.04 -18.87
CA GLU A 181 14.69 0.87 -18.25
C GLU A 181 14.65 0.87 -16.72
N ARG A 182 13.56 0.38 -16.12
CA ARG A 182 13.37 0.31 -14.66
C ARG A 182 13.89 -1.01 -14.08
N ILE A 183 14.21 -1.99 -14.93
CA ILE A 183 14.70 -3.30 -14.49
C ILE A 183 15.98 -3.14 -13.66
N VAL A 184 15.98 -3.77 -12.49
CA VAL A 184 17.10 -3.79 -11.55
C VAL A 184 17.96 -5.01 -11.78
N PHE A 185 17.30 -6.14 -12.00
CA PHE A 185 17.92 -7.43 -12.23
C PHE A 185 16.96 -8.30 -13.05
N GLU A 186 17.51 -9.16 -13.89
CA GLU A 186 16.76 -10.16 -14.62
C GLU A 186 17.56 -11.46 -14.67
N ASP A 187 16.88 -12.55 -14.35
CA ASP A 187 17.31 -13.90 -14.69
C ASP A 187 16.41 -14.40 -15.81
N THR A 188 16.98 -14.62 -17.00
CA THR A 188 16.23 -14.90 -18.23
C THR A 188 15.80 -16.36 -18.37
N ASP A 189 16.09 -17.22 -17.39
CA ASP A 189 15.62 -18.60 -17.41
C ASP A 189 14.07 -18.65 -17.45
N PRO A 190 13.46 -19.37 -18.40
CA PRO A 190 12.01 -19.36 -18.57
C PRO A 190 11.25 -20.02 -17.41
N ASP A 191 11.89 -20.91 -16.66
CA ASP A 191 11.26 -21.71 -15.60
C ASP A 191 11.65 -21.24 -14.18
N LEU A 192 12.89 -20.79 -14.02
CA LEU A 192 13.48 -20.40 -12.74
C LEU A 192 13.75 -18.90 -12.64
N GLY A 193 13.64 -18.18 -13.76
CA GLY A 193 13.97 -16.77 -13.86
C GLY A 193 12.83 -15.82 -13.52
N PHE A 194 13.19 -14.55 -13.38
CA PHE A 194 12.30 -13.46 -13.00
C PHE A 194 12.92 -12.10 -13.34
N ILE A 195 12.07 -11.09 -13.46
CA ILE A 195 12.44 -9.68 -13.54
C ILE A 195 12.22 -9.03 -12.17
N LEU A 196 13.23 -8.33 -11.65
CA LEU A 196 13.15 -7.48 -10.47
C LEU A 196 13.10 -6.01 -10.87
N LEU A 197 12.10 -5.27 -10.39
CA LEU A 197 11.93 -3.85 -10.69
C LEU A 197 11.28 -3.07 -9.54
N PRO A 198 11.46 -1.74 -9.46
CA PRO A 198 10.80 -0.88 -8.48
C PRO A 198 9.27 -0.94 -8.59
N ASP A 199 8.61 -1.02 -7.44
CA ASP A 199 7.15 -0.91 -7.34
C ASP A 199 6.70 0.49 -7.77
N LEU A 200 5.48 0.62 -8.29
CA LEU A 200 4.90 1.91 -8.66
C LEU A 200 4.74 2.87 -7.47
N LYS A 201 4.66 2.33 -6.25
CA LYS A 201 4.48 3.08 -5.00
C LYS A 201 5.77 3.72 -4.50
N TRP A 202 6.94 3.30 -5.01
CA TRP A 202 8.22 3.81 -4.55
C TRP A 202 8.80 4.85 -5.50
N THR A 203 9.20 6.00 -4.93
CA THR A 203 9.77 7.12 -5.69
C THR A 203 11.21 6.87 -6.12
N GLY A 204 11.94 6.01 -5.39
CA GLY A 204 13.36 5.77 -5.59
C GLY A 204 14.27 6.79 -4.89
N GLU A 205 13.71 7.70 -4.09
CA GLU A 205 14.46 8.78 -3.44
C GLU A 205 15.07 8.35 -2.10
N GLN A 206 14.30 7.61 -1.28
CA GLN A 206 14.70 7.18 0.05
C GLN A 206 14.82 5.65 0.09
N MET A 207 15.73 5.13 0.91
CA MET A 207 15.91 3.68 1.03
C MET A 207 15.09 3.11 2.18
N GLU A 208 14.66 3.97 3.09
CA GLU A 208 13.82 3.68 4.24
C GLU A 208 12.43 3.18 3.82
N ASP A 209 11.96 3.59 2.64
CA ASP A 209 10.71 3.21 2.00
C ASP A 209 10.90 2.32 0.75
N LEU A 210 12.11 1.74 0.58
CA LEU A 210 12.45 0.89 -0.56
C LEU A 210 11.37 -0.17 -0.81
N TYR A 211 10.91 -0.25 -2.06
CA TYR A 211 9.91 -1.23 -2.50
C TYR A 211 10.18 -1.69 -3.95
N LEU A 212 10.49 -2.97 -4.10
CA LEU A 212 10.61 -3.66 -5.39
C LEU A 212 9.67 -4.86 -5.46
N GLN A 213 9.43 -5.32 -6.68
CA GLN A 213 8.71 -6.57 -6.98
C GLN A 213 9.55 -7.45 -7.91
N ALA A 214 9.54 -8.75 -7.65
CA ALA A 214 10.02 -9.77 -8.58
C ALA A 214 8.82 -10.41 -9.28
N ILE A 215 8.82 -10.41 -10.62
CA ILE A 215 7.78 -11.01 -11.47
C ILE A 215 8.41 -12.19 -12.21
N VAL A 216 7.88 -13.40 -12.01
CA VAL A 216 8.46 -14.62 -12.61
C VAL A 216 8.17 -14.71 -14.11
N HIS A 217 9.04 -15.33 -14.90
CA HIS A 217 8.79 -15.54 -16.33
C HIS A 217 7.67 -16.57 -16.60
N ARG A 218 7.58 -17.58 -15.74
CA ARG A 218 6.51 -18.59 -15.77
C ARG A 218 5.12 -17.95 -15.72
N ARG A 219 4.20 -18.46 -16.53
CA ARG A 219 2.83 -17.91 -16.67
C ARG A 219 1.75 -18.79 -16.03
N ASP A 220 2.12 -19.97 -15.53
CA ASP A 220 1.23 -20.99 -15.00
C ASP A 220 1.01 -20.89 -13.48
N ILE A 221 1.74 -20.00 -12.79
CA ILE A 221 1.62 -19.81 -11.35
C ILE A 221 0.88 -18.50 -11.07
N THR A 222 -0.35 -18.59 -10.54
CA THR A 222 -1.22 -17.43 -10.31
C THR A 222 -1.07 -16.84 -8.92
N CYS A 223 -0.93 -17.70 -7.90
CA CYS A 223 -0.87 -17.31 -6.49
C CYS A 223 -0.22 -18.40 -5.64
N LEU A 224 -0.24 -18.20 -4.31
CA LEU A 224 0.32 -19.10 -3.32
C LEU A 224 -0.20 -20.55 -3.43
N ARG A 225 -1.48 -20.73 -3.81
CA ARG A 225 -2.14 -22.04 -3.97
C ARG A 225 -1.56 -22.91 -5.09
N ASP A 226 -0.87 -22.31 -6.06
CA ASP A 226 -0.24 -23.04 -7.17
C ASP A 226 1.19 -23.50 -6.84
N LEU A 227 1.78 -23.02 -5.74
CA LEU A 227 3.12 -23.40 -5.35
C LEU A 227 3.19 -24.86 -4.91
N ARG A 228 4.25 -25.54 -5.33
CA ARG A 228 4.52 -26.95 -5.12
C ARG A 228 6.03 -27.14 -4.90
N GLY A 229 6.44 -28.30 -4.43
CA GLY A 229 7.86 -28.62 -4.18
C GLY A 229 8.75 -28.41 -5.42
N CYS A 230 8.23 -28.63 -6.62
CA CYS A 230 8.96 -28.36 -7.87
C CYS A 230 9.28 -26.87 -8.09
N HIS A 231 8.59 -25.95 -7.42
CA HIS A 231 8.82 -24.50 -7.51
C HIS A 231 9.87 -23.99 -6.52
N ILE A 232 10.37 -24.82 -5.59
CA ILE A 232 11.39 -24.42 -4.61
C ILE A 232 12.65 -23.80 -5.26
N PRO A 233 13.20 -24.34 -6.37
CA PRO A 233 14.37 -23.73 -7.02
C PRO A 233 14.11 -22.30 -7.51
N LEU A 234 12.94 -22.04 -8.11
CA LEU A 234 12.51 -20.69 -8.53
C LEU A 234 12.43 -19.75 -7.32
N LEU A 235 11.80 -20.19 -6.23
CA LEU A 235 11.63 -19.36 -5.02
C LEU A 235 12.98 -19.02 -4.35
N LYS A 236 13.90 -20.00 -4.28
CA LYS A 236 15.28 -19.76 -3.79
C LYS A 236 16.03 -18.81 -4.71
N ASN A 237 15.91 -18.96 -6.02
CA ASN A 237 16.52 -18.07 -7.00
C ASN A 237 16.05 -16.62 -6.83
N ILE A 238 14.74 -16.41 -6.67
CA ILE A 238 14.16 -15.08 -6.37
C ILE A 238 14.74 -14.51 -5.10
N HIS A 239 14.80 -15.29 -4.02
CA HIS A 239 15.34 -14.81 -2.75
C HIS A 239 16.83 -14.44 -2.86
N GLU A 240 17.67 -15.34 -3.36
CA GLU A 240 19.12 -15.17 -3.40
C GLU A 240 19.54 -14.06 -4.37
N LYS A 241 19.08 -14.14 -5.63
CA LYS A 241 19.46 -13.15 -6.65
C LYS A 241 18.77 -11.82 -6.41
N GLY A 242 17.51 -11.83 -5.95
CA GLY A 242 16.77 -10.59 -5.66
C GLY A 242 17.40 -9.79 -4.51
N THR A 243 17.70 -10.44 -3.38
CA THR A 243 18.34 -9.75 -2.25
C THR A 243 19.75 -9.27 -2.57
N THR A 244 20.50 -10.03 -3.38
CA THR A 244 21.85 -9.66 -3.86
C THR A 244 21.78 -8.43 -4.77
N ALA A 245 20.90 -8.44 -5.78
CA ALA A 245 20.73 -7.31 -6.68
C ALA A 245 20.33 -6.02 -5.95
N ILE A 246 19.45 -6.12 -4.94
CA ILE A 246 19.05 -4.97 -4.12
C ILE A 246 20.24 -4.44 -3.32
N LYS A 247 21.05 -5.32 -2.73
CA LYS A 247 22.26 -4.91 -2.01
C LYS A 247 23.26 -4.22 -2.93
N GLU A 248 23.48 -4.75 -4.12
CA GLU A 248 24.43 -4.20 -5.10
C GLU A 248 23.99 -2.84 -5.64
N LYS A 249 22.70 -2.69 -5.97
CA LYS A 249 22.18 -1.45 -6.57
C LYS A 249 21.89 -0.35 -5.54
N TYR A 250 21.40 -0.72 -4.35
CA TYR A 250 20.86 0.23 -3.38
C TYR A 250 21.56 0.20 -2.01
N GLY A 251 22.53 -0.69 -1.80
CA GLY A 251 23.26 -0.79 -0.54
C GLY A 251 22.45 -1.37 0.62
N VAL A 252 21.20 -1.83 0.40
CA VAL A 252 20.35 -2.40 1.45
C VAL A 252 20.66 -3.90 1.62
N PRO A 253 21.27 -4.33 2.74
CA PRO A 253 21.65 -5.73 2.92
C PRO A 253 20.42 -6.62 3.17
N ALA A 254 20.51 -7.92 2.85
CA ALA A 254 19.41 -8.88 2.95
C ALA A 254 18.69 -8.90 4.31
N HIS A 255 19.43 -8.77 5.43
CA HIS A 255 18.84 -8.74 6.79
C HIS A 255 18.02 -7.47 7.09
N LYS A 256 18.09 -6.44 6.24
CA LYS A 256 17.25 -5.24 6.28
C LYS A 256 16.13 -5.28 5.24
N GLN A 257 15.94 -6.41 4.55
CA GLN A 257 14.89 -6.59 3.56
C GLN A 257 13.81 -7.52 4.12
N ARG A 258 12.54 -7.14 3.96
CA ARG A 258 11.38 -8.01 4.17
C ARG A 258 10.96 -8.54 2.80
N VAL A 259 11.02 -9.86 2.62
CA VAL A 259 10.71 -10.54 1.35
C VAL A 259 9.48 -11.43 1.52
N TYR A 260 8.41 -11.18 0.76
CA TYR A 260 7.10 -11.80 1.01
C TYR A 260 6.20 -11.86 -0.22
N LEU A 261 5.16 -12.71 -0.16
CA LEU A 261 4.09 -12.80 -1.14
C LEU A 261 2.76 -12.33 -0.51
N HIS A 262 1.83 -11.89 -1.35
CA HIS A 262 0.47 -11.61 -0.93
C HIS A 262 -0.48 -12.80 -1.15
N TYR A 263 -1.42 -12.99 -0.22
CA TYR A 263 -2.59 -13.84 -0.39
C TYR A 263 -3.85 -13.18 0.20
N GLN A 264 -4.88 -12.84 -0.59
CA GLN A 264 -4.92 -12.86 -2.06
C GLN A 264 -3.98 -11.80 -2.67
N PRO A 265 -3.38 -12.07 -3.83
CA PRO A 265 -2.56 -11.09 -4.53
C PRO A 265 -3.41 -10.01 -5.21
N SER A 266 -2.83 -8.85 -5.49
CA SER A 266 -3.51 -7.78 -6.25
C SER A 266 -3.69 -8.14 -7.74
N PHE A 267 -2.90 -9.09 -8.25
CA PHE A 267 -3.03 -9.65 -9.59
C PHE A 267 -2.54 -11.11 -9.61
N TYR A 268 -3.17 -11.94 -10.45
CA TYR A 268 -2.97 -13.39 -10.48
C TYR A 268 -1.87 -13.82 -11.46
N HIS A 269 -0.64 -13.44 -11.13
CA HIS A 269 0.63 -13.89 -11.71
C HIS A 269 1.65 -13.84 -10.57
N LEU A 270 2.38 -14.92 -10.32
CA LEU A 270 3.25 -15.01 -9.14
C LEU A 270 4.26 -13.85 -9.11
N HIS A 271 4.25 -13.13 -8.00
CA HIS A 271 5.19 -12.06 -7.72
C HIS A 271 5.59 -12.06 -6.25
N VAL A 272 6.79 -11.54 -5.99
CA VAL A 272 7.36 -11.43 -4.65
C VAL A 272 7.71 -9.98 -4.37
N HIS A 273 7.30 -9.48 -3.22
CA HIS A 273 7.60 -8.14 -2.73
C HIS A 273 8.92 -8.13 -1.97
N PHE A 274 9.73 -7.10 -2.21
CA PHE A 274 10.94 -6.78 -1.45
C PHE A 274 10.77 -5.38 -0.90
N THR A 275 10.72 -5.25 0.43
CA THR A 275 10.64 -3.92 1.07
C THR A 275 11.77 -3.74 2.07
N ALA A 276 12.17 -2.49 2.34
CA ALA A 276 12.97 -2.21 3.52
C ALA A 276 12.22 -2.66 4.80
N ILE A 277 12.94 -3.18 5.79
CA ILE A 277 12.33 -3.60 7.06
C ILE A 277 11.75 -2.43 7.86
N SER A 278 12.34 -1.24 7.70
CA SER A 278 11.87 0.03 8.26
C SER A 278 10.57 0.53 7.65
N PHE A 279 10.21 0.03 6.47
CA PHE A 279 9.01 0.45 5.78
C PHE A 279 7.80 -0.36 6.26
N GLU A 280 6.80 0.33 6.77
CA GLU A 280 5.46 -0.22 7.02
C GLU A 280 4.65 -0.24 5.71
N ALA A 281 5.11 -1.04 4.75
CA ALA A 281 4.50 -1.12 3.43
C ALA A 281 3.04 -1.63 3.51
N PRO A 282 2.10 -1.05 2.73
CA PRO A 282 0.75 -1.58 2.65
C PRO A 282 0.76 -3.04 2.18
N GLY A 283 0.18 -3.92 2.98
CA GLY A 283 0.04 -5.35 2.71
C GLY A 283 0.91 -6.26 3.54
N THR A 284 1.76 -5.72 4.44
CA THR A 284 2.67 -6.51 5.29
C THR A 284 2.01 -7.11 6.54
N TRP A 285 0.72 -6.87 6.77
CA TRP A 285 0.01 -7.41 7.93
C TRP A 285 -0.26 -8.91 7.81
N VAL A 286 -0.44 -9.56 8.97
CA VAL A 286 -0.84 -10.97 9.06
C VAL A 286 -2.23 -11.17 8.44
N GLY A 287 -2.41 -12.24 7.67
CA GLY A 287 -3.61 -12.44 6.86
C GLY A 287 -3.57 -11.72 5.50
N LYS A 288 -2.36 -11.30 5.08
CA LYS A 288 -2.08 -10.93 3.69
C LYS A 288 -0.65 -11.29 3.28
N ALA A 289 0.36 -10.90 4.06
CA ALA A 289 1.76 -11.21 3.74
C ALA A 289 2.19 -12.60 4.21
N HIS A 290 2.90 -13.33 3.35
CA HIS A 290 3.57 -14.59 3.64
C HIS A 290 5.07 -14.46 3.34
N LEU A 291 5.93 -14.56 4.36
CA LEU A 291 7.38 -14.46 4.18
C LEU A 291 7.87 -15.53 3.20
N LEU A 292 8.68 -15.14 2.21
CA LEU A 292 9.18 -16.06 1.18
C LEU A 292 10.00 -17.20 1.80
N SER A 293 10.79 -16.91 2.84
CA SER A 293 11.55 -17.93 3.57
C SER A 293 10.63 -18.99 4.20
N SER A 294 9.56 -18.58 4.87
CA SER A 294 8.56 -19.50 5.42
C SER A 294 7.84 -20.29 4.32
N VAL A 295 7.56 -19.67 3.17
CA VAL A 295 6.95 -20.33 2.02
C VAL A 295 7.84 -21.44 1.48
N ILE A 296 9.13 -21.17 1.32
CA ILE A 296 10.12 -22.16 0.91
C ILE A 296 10.17 -23.31 1.92
N THR A 297 10.33 -23.01 3.21
CA THR A 297 10.39 -24.03 4.27
C THR A 297 9.13 -24.88 4.33
N ASN A 298 7.94 -24.29 4.19
CA ASN A 298 6.69 -25.03 4.15
C ASN A 298 6.64 -26.05 3.01
N LEU A 299 7.13 -25.67 1.82
CA LEU A 299 7.20 -26.56 0.66
C LEU A 299 8.28 -27.64 0.81
N GLU A 300 9.40 -27.33 1.47
CA GLU A 300 10.45 -28.31 1.80
C GLU A 300 9.95 -29.36 2.80
N ILE A 301 9.11 -28.96 3.75
CA ILE A 301 8.44 -29.88 4.69
C ILE A 301 7.39 -30.73 3.96
N CYS A 302 6.58 -30.10 3.10
CA CYS A 302 5.47 -30.75 2.42
C CYS A 302 5.28 -30.14 1.03
N GLY A 303 5.64 -30.89 -0.02
CA GLY A 303 5.66 -30.37 -1.40
C GLY A 303 4.31 -29.90 -1.94
N ASP A 304 3.19 -30.29 -1.33
CA ASP A 304 1.83 -29.85 -1.63
C ASP A 304 1.21 -28.98 -0.51
N TYR A 305 2.03 -28.41 0.38
CA TYR A 305 1.58 -27.67 1.57
C TYR A 305 0.46 -26.67 1.27
N TYR A 306 0.66 -25.82 0.27
CA TYR A 306 -0.29 -24.75 -0.06
C TYR A 306 -1.55 -25.22 -0.76
N GLU A 307 -1.54 -26.44 -1.32
CA GLU A 307 -2.78 -27.09 -1.78
C GLU A 307 -3.67 -27.46 -0.59
N ARG A 308 -3.08 -27.85 0.54
CA ARG A 308 -3.77 -28.44 1.70
C ARG A 308 -4.00 -27.46 2.85
N ALA A 309 -3.21 -26.40 2.92
CA ALA A 309 -3.26 -25.45 4.01
C ALA A 309 -4.60 -24.70 4.05
N VAL A 310 -5.04 -24.33 5.25
CA VAL A 310 -6.08 -23.32 5.42
C VAL A 310 -5.39 -21.95 5.37
N LEU A 311 -5.80 -21.09 4.44
CA LEU A 311 -5.16 -19.79 4.20
C LEU A 311 -6.13 -18.66 4.56
N PRO A 312 -6.02 -18.08 5.77
CA PRO A 312 -6.85 -16.95 6.12
C PRO A 312 -6.42 -15.69 5.37
N PHE A 313 -7.38 -14.94 4.85
CA PHE A 313 -7.13 -13.63 4.25
C PHE A 313 -8.20 -12.61 4.60
N SER A 314 -7.81 -11.34 4.55
CA SER A 314 -8.72 -10.20 4.68
C SER A 314 -9.23 -9.76 3.31
N VAL A 315 -10.52 -9.43 3.21
CA VAL A 315 -11.16 -8.96 1.98
C VAL A 315 -12.09 -7.79 2.31
N LYS A 316 -12.06 -6.74 1.50
CA LYS A 316 -13.01 -5.63 1.63
C LYS A 316 -14.41 -6.11 1.29
N ASP A 317 -15.43 -5.59 1.96
CA ASP A 317 -16.80 -6.06 1.78
C ASP A 317 -17.34 -5.76 0.37
N ASN A 318 -16.84 -4.70 -0.27
CA ASN A 318 -17.15 -4.33 -1.65
C ASN A 318 -16.33 -5.11 -2.71
N HIS A 319 -15.41 -5.97 -2.31
CA HIS A 319 -14.59 -6.72 -3.25
C HIS A 319 -15.41 -7.87 -3.89
N PRO A 320 -15.36 -8.07 -5.22
CA PRO A 320 -16.19 -9.08 -5.90
C PRO A 320 -16.05 -10.52 -5.36
N LEU A 321 -14.84 -10.92 -4.93
CA LEU A 321 -14.63 -12.22 -4.30
C LEU A 321 -15.46 -12.41 -3.02
N ARG A 322 -15.67 -11.35 -2.22
CA ARG A 322 -16.48 -11.43 -0.99
C ARG A 322 -17.94 -11.77 -1.31
N ALA A 323 -18.49 -11.23 -2.39
CA ALA A 323 -19.83 -11.62 -2.85
C ALA A 323 -19.91 -13.12 -3.22
N LYS A 324 -18.86 -13.69 -3.82
CA LYS A 324 -18.81 -15.13 -4.16
C LYS A 324 -18.83 -16.05 -2.94
N PHE A 325 -18.21 -15.66 -1.84
CA PHE A 325 -18.29 -16.40 -0.59
C PHE A 325 -19.69 -16.31 0.05
N GLU A 326 -20.37 -15.17 -0.07
CA GLU A 326 -21.74 -14.99 0.43
C GLU A 326 -22.79 -15.73 -0.40
N GLU A 327 -22.65 -15.77 -1.73
CA GLU A 327 -23.46 -16.63 -2.61
C GLU A 327 -23.39 -18.12 -2.17
N LYS A 328 -22.29 -18.52 -1.53
CA LYS A 328 -22.06 -19.87 -1.00
C LYS A 328 -22.45 -20.03 0.47
N GLY A 329 -23.05 -19.01 1.08
CA GLY A 329 -23.52 -19.05 2.46
C GLY A 329 -22.42 -18.96 3.52
N TYR A 330 -21.18 -18.57 3.16
CA TYR A 330 -20.06 -18.56 4.11
C TYR A 330 -20.29 -17.64 5.33
N PHE A 331 -21.04 -16.55 5.15
CA PHE A 331 -21.32 -15.57 6.20
C PHE A 331 -22.70 -15.78 6.86
N SER A 332 -23.44 -16.80 6.46
CA SER A 332 -24.75 -17.12 7.01
C SER A 332 -24.57 -18.06 8.21
N VAL A 333 -24.16 -17.51 9.35
CA VAL A 333 -24.08 -18.22 10.64
C VAL A 333 -24.90 -17.48 11.68
#